data_AF-A0A9P4I6M4-F1
#
_entry.id   AF-A0A9P4I6M4-F1
#
_cell.length_a   1.000
_cell.length_b   1.000
_cell.length_c   1.000
_cell.angle_alpha   90.00
_cell.angle_beta   90.00
_cell.angle_gamma   90.00
#
_symmetry.space_group_name_H-M   'P 1'
#
loop_
_entity.id
_entity.type
_entity.pdbx_description
1 polymer ?
#
loop_
_entity_poly.entity_id
_entity_poly.type
_entity_poly.pdbx_seq_one_letter_code
_entity_poly.pdbx_strand_id
1 'polypeptide(L)'
;MSASNSTNSTTPTTTDPEKQTQEIDERAWKHIGYPGFCEFSAIDDDFLLLRRFGALNIRVLLDLQFQITQLEVQLCDLDQGCRDDTDLESAASRMDSLAWDNSEHNERRRRGELVLSTLSSFMRIKEQDTATSIQRRNVQRWFADHINAVDEEEQNYIKRVNDLMTLARA
;
A
#
# COMPACT_ATOMS: atom_id res chain seq x y z
N MET A 1 -27.77 78.68 5.56
CA MET A 1 -26.89 77.69 6.22
C MET A 1 -27.27 76.34 5.67
N SER A 2 -26.43 75.83 4.77
CA SER A 2 -26.57 74.53 4.12
C SER A 2 -26.08 73.42 5.07
N ALA A 3 -26.77 72.29 5.15
CA ALA A 3 -26.22 71.06 5.69
C ALA A 3 -26.75 69.87 4.87
N SER A 4 -25.79 69.09 4.39
CA SER A 4 -25.88 68.09 3.34
C SER A 4 -26.31 66.71 3.85
N ASN A 5 -26.92 65.94 2.93
CA ASN A 5 -27.13 64.50 3.00
C ASN A 5 -25.84 63.70 3.26
N SER A 6 -25.97 62.56 3.95
CA SER A 6 -25.12 61.38 3.71
C SER A 6 -25.94 60.11 3.87
N THR A 7 -26.48 59.64 2.74
CA THR A 7 -26.94 58.26 2.53
C THR A 7 -25.71 57.40 2.25
N ASN A 8 -25.33 56.53 3.20
CA ASN A 8 -24.33 55.49 2.95
C ASN A 8 -24.96 54.40 2.09
N SER A 9 -24.65 54.42 0.80
CA SER A 9 -24.90 53.31 -0.12
C SER A 9 -23.76 52.32 0.02
N THR A 10 -23.99 51.22 0.74
CA THR A 10 -23.13 50.03 0.71
C THR A 10 -23.25 49.38 -0.67
N THR A 11 -22.23 49.55 -1.49
CA THR A 11 -22.04 48.81 -2.74
C THR A 11 -21.71 47.33 -2.44
N PRO A 12 -22.25 46.37 -3.21
CA PRO A 12 -21.80 44.98 -3.13
C PRO A 12 -20.42 44.87 -3.78
N THR A 13 -19.49 44.23 -3.07
CA THR A 13 -18.14 43.91 -3.53
C THR A 13 -18.22 42.94 -4.71
N THR A 14 -18.06 43.47 -5.92
CA THR A 14 -17.76 42.70 -7.13
C THR A 14 -16.46 41.94 -6.89
N THR A 15 -16.57 40.63 -6.63
CA THR A 15 -15.41 39.76 -6.45
C THR A 15 -15.01 39.25 -7.82
N ASP A 16 -13.76 39.51 -8.19
CA ASP A 16 -13.17 39.17 -9.48
C ASP A 16 -13.07 37.65 -9.64
N PRO A 17 -13.70 37.02 -10.65
CA PRO A 17 -13.71 35.57 -10.80
C PRO A 17 -12.30 34.98 -10.95
N GLU A 18 -11.35 35.70 -11.54
CA GLU A 18 -9.95 35.23 -11.66
C GLU A 18 -9.25 35.08 -10.30
N LYS A 19 -9.56 35.94 -9.33
CA LYS A 19 -8.99 35.83 -7.96
C LYS A 19 -9.61 34.68 -7.17
N GLN A 20 -10.89 34.38 -7.38
CA GLN A 20 -11.53 33.22 -6.77
C GLN A 20 -10.96 31.91 -7.30
N THR A 21 -10.70 31.82 -8.61
CA THR A 21 -10.10 30.62 -9.21
C THR A 21 -8.68 30.37 -8.68
N GLN A 22 -7.85 31.41 -8.56
CA GLN A 22 -6.51 31.26 -7.97
C GLN A 22 -6.54 30.83 -6.51
N GLU A 23 -7.45 31.37 -5.69
CA GLU A 23 -7.56 30.97 -4.27
C GLU A 23 -8.09 29.54 -4.11
N ILE A 24 -8.96 29.08 -5.03
CA ILE A 24 -9.45 27.70 -5.09
C ILE A 24 -8.31 26.74 -5.46
N ASP A 25 -7.46 27.10 -6.43
CA ASP A 25 -6.32 26.27 -6.86
C ASP A 25 -5.21 26.20 -5.79
N GLU A 26 -4.95 27.28 -5.06
CA GLU A 26 -4.00 27.28 -3.94
C GLU A 26 -4.46 26.43 -2.75
N ARG A 27 -5.78 26.21 -2.63
CA ARG A 27 -6.41 25.43 -1.56
C ARG A 27 -7.22 24.25 -2.08
N ALA A 28 -6.86 23.71 -3.24
CA ALA A 28 -7.58 22.60 -3.86
C ALA A 28 -7.63 21.36 -2.94
N TRP A 29 -6.61 21.14 -2.11
CA TRP A 29 -6.59 20.10 -1.08
C TRP A 29 -7.77 20.17 -0.09
N LYS A 30 -8.31 21.37 0.16
CA LYS A 30 -9.42 21.60 1.11
C LYS A 30 -10.78 21.31 0.49
N HIS A 31 -10.93 21.58 -0.80
CA HIS A 31 -12.22 21.55 -1.50
C HIS A 31 -12.40 20.31 -2.39
N ILE A 32 -11.31 19.76 -2.91
CA ILE A 32 -11.28 18.62 -3.81
C ILE A 32 -10.49 17.51 -3.12
N GLY A 33 -9.19 17.73 -2.91
CA GLY A 33 -8.36 16.86 -2.10
C GLY A 33 -8.39 15.37 -2.50
N TYR A 34 -8.09 14.53 -1.51
CA TYR A 34 -8.32 13.09 -1.58
C TYR A 34 -9.78 12.69 -1.84
N PRO A 35 -10.81 13.34 -1.24
CA PRO A 35 -12.20 12.98 -1.52
C PRO A 35 -12.53 13.02 -3.02
N GLY A 36 -12.15 14.10 -3.72
CA GLY A 36 -12.36 14.23 -5.16
C GLY A 36 -11.53 13.22 -5.97
N PHE A 37 -10.30 12.91 -5.53
CA PHE A 37 -9.51 11.87 -6.17
C PHE A 37 -10.13 10.48 -6.01
N CYS A 38 -10.65 10.16 -4.82
CA CYS A 38 -11.33 8.90 -4.55
C CYS A 38 -12.62 8.78 -5.38
N GLU A 39 -13.41 9.84 -5.47
CA GLU A 39 -14.59 9.88 -6.34
C GLU A 39 -14.20 9.64 -7.80
N PHE A 40 -13.16 10.33 -8.30
CA PHE A 40 -12.64 10.12 -9.65
C PHE A 40 -12.17 8.67 -9.89
N SER A 41 -11.35 8.12 -9.00
CA SER A 41 -10.85 6.75 -9.08
C SER A 41 -11.95 5.69 -8.96
N ALA A 42 -13.10 6.03 -8.38
CA ALA A 42 -14.24 5.11 -8.26
C ALA A 42 -15.15 5.10 -9.49
N ILE A 43 -14.98 6.03 -10.44
CA ILE A 43 -15.81 6.10 -11.66
C ILE A 43 -15.58 4.87 -12.56
N ASP A 44 -14.31 4.50 -12.75
CA ASP A 44 -13.89 3.43 -13.64
C ASP A 44 -12.58 2.83 -13.13
N ASP A 45 -12.40 1.52 -13.35
CA ASP A 45 -11.18 0.79 -12.97
C ASP A 45 -9.93 1.33 -13.71
N ASP A 46 -10.12 2.01 -14.86
CA ASP A 46 -9.06 2.71 -15.59
C ASP A 46 -8.46 3.91 -14.84
N PHE A 47 -9.18 4.45 -13.84
CA PHE A 47 -8.76 5.62 -13.07
C PHE A 47 -8.12 5.27 -11.73
N LEU A 48 -8.20 4.01 -11.29
CA LEU A 48 -7.54 3.54 -10.07
C LEU A 48 -6.25 2.79 -10.41
N LEU A 49 -5.12 3.47 -10.22
CA LEU A 49 -3.80 2.90 -10.39
C LEU A 49 -3.11 2.71 -9.04
N LEU A 50 -2.64 1.49 -8.80
CA LEU A 50 -1.94 1.11 -7.58
C LEU A 50 -0.56 0.56 -7.90
N ARG A 51 0.36 0.66 -6.93
CA ARG A 51 1.67 0.04 -7.06
C ARG A 51 1.61 -1.44 -6.66
N ARG A 52 2.35 -2.29 -7.37
CA ARG A 52 2.52 -3.72 -7.07
C ARG A 52 3.55 -3.95 -5.97
N PHE A 53 4.47 -3.02 -5.79
CA PHE A 53 5.59 -3.14 -4.86
C PHE A 53 6.40 -4.43 -5.09
N GLY A 54 6.64 -4.79 -6.35
CA GLY A 54 7.17 -6.12 -6.70
C GLY A 54 8.49 -6.47 -6.02
N ALA A 55 9.46 -5.54 -6.06
CA ALA A 55 10.75 -5.73 -5.41
C ALA A 55 10.64 -5.79 -3.87
N LEU A 56 9.71 -5.05 -3.28
CA LEU A 56 9.47 -5.05 -1.83
C LEU A 56 8.86 -6.38 -1.39
N ASN A 57 7.83 -6.87 -2.10
CA ASN A 57 7.22 -8.17 -1.83
C ASN A 57 8.23 -9.32 -1.92
N ILE A 58 9.11 -9.30 -2.93
CA ILE A 58 10.19 -10.29 -3.04
C ILE A 58 11.14 -10.22 -1.85
N ARG A 59 11.53 -9.02 -1.40
CA ARG A 59 12.39 -8.87 -0.21
C ARG A 59 11.73 -9.43 1.05
N VAL A 60 10.44 -9.18 1.25
CA VAL A 60 9.68 -9.74 2.38
C VAL A 60 9.64 -11.26 2.31
N LEU A 61 9.39 -11.84 1.12
CA LEU A 61 9.39 -13.30 0.95
C LEU A 61 10.77 -13.92 1.24
N LEU A 62 11.86 -13.28 0.78
CA LEU A 62 13.22 -13.74 1.06
C LEU A 62 13.58 -13.66 2.54
N ASP A 63 13.15 -12.61 3.23
CA ASP A 63 13.34 -12.46 4.67
C ASP A 63 12.58 -13.55 5.45
N LEU A 64 11.32 -13.82 5.09
CA LEU A 64 10.54 -14.90 5.69
C LEU A 64 11.15 -16.28 5.44
N GLN A 65 11.67 -16.52 4.22
CA GLN A 65 12.36 -17.77 3.90
C GLN A 65 13.61 -17.94 4.76
N PHE A 66 14.41 -16.89 4.91
CA PHE A 66 15.59 -16.92 5.78
C PHE A 66 15.22 -17.26 7.22
N GLN A 67 14.16 -16.65 7.76
CA GLN A 67 13.70 -16.93 9.13
C GLN A 67 13.22 -18.38 9.30
N ILE A 68 12.54 -18.95 8.30
CA ILE A 68 12.18 -20.38 8.32
C ILE A 68 13.43 -21.25 8.31
N THR A 69 14.43 -20.95 7.48
CA THR A 69 15.68 -21.71 7.45
C THR A 69 16.37 -21.72 8.82
N GLN A 70 16.34 -20.61 9.57
CA GLN A 70 16.87 -20.60 10.93
C GLN A 70 16.10 -21.54 11.88
N LEU A 71 14.77 -21.61 11.76
CA LEU A 71 13.94 -22.52 12.55
C LEU A 71 14.11 -23.98 12.14
N GLU A 72 14.41 -24.24 10.86
CA GLU A 72 14.75 -25.58 10.34
C GLU A 72 16.10 -26.05 10.91
N VAL A 73 17.11 -25.17 10.96
CA VAL A 73 18.40 -25.49 11.60
C VAL A 73 18.20 -25.83 13.06
N GLN A 74 17.43 -25.03 13.81
CA GLN A 74 17.12 -25.33 15.21
C GLN A 74 16.40 -26.67 15.39
N LEU A 75 15.48 -27.00 14.49
CA LEU A 75 14.79 -28.29 14.51
C LEU A 75 15.77 -29.45 14.25
N CYS A 76 16.66 -29.31 13.28
CA CYS A 76 17.72 -30.28 13.02
C CYS A 76 18.64 -30.47 14.22
N ASP A 77 19.00 -29.39 14.92
CA ASP A 77 19.84 -29.46 16.12
C ASP A 77 19.12 -30.20 17.27
N LEU A 78 17.81 -30.00 17.43
CA LEU A 78 16.99 -30.73 18.40
C LEU A 78 16.91 -32.23 18.06
N ASP A 79 16.68 -32.56 16.80
CA ASP A 79 16.64 -33.95 16.32
C ASP A 79 18.00 -34.62 16.52
N GLN A 80 19.09 -33.92 16.23
CA GLN A 80 20.44 -34.43 16.39
C GLN A 80 20.78 -34.62 17.88
N GLY A 81 20.43 -33.67 18.74
CA GLY A 81 20.60 -33.78 20.19
C GLY A 81 19.84 -34.96 20.79
N CYS A 82 18.67 -35.31 20.27
CA CYS A 82 17.95 -36.51 20.68
C CYS A 82 18.66 -37.80 20.24
N ARG A 83 19.27 -37.81 19.04
CA ARG A 83 20.02 -38.98 18.54
C ARG A 83 21.33 -39.21 19.27
N ASP A 84 21.98 -38.13 19.72
CA ASP A 84 23.23 -38.17 20.45
C ASP A 84 23.04 -38.43 21.96
N ASP A 85 21.79 -38.45 22.45
CA ASP A 85 21.46 -38.76 23.84
C ASP A 85 21.76 -40.24 24.14
N THR A 86 22.57 -40.48 25.17
CA THR A 86 22.99 -41.84 25.57
C THR A 86 21.88 -42.65 26.21
N ASP A 87 20.80 -42.01 26.66
CA ASP A 87 19.61 -42.66 27.19
C ASP A 87 18.58 -42.90 26.07
N LEU A 88 18.55 -44.16 25.58
CA LEU A 88 17.68 -44.60 24.49
C LEU A 88 16.18 -44.47 24.81
N GLU A 89 15.75 -44.66 26.06
CA GLU A 89 14.32 -44.53 26.43
C GLU A 89 13.90 -43.06 26.45
N SER A 90 14.73 -42.18 27.00
CA SER A 90 14.53 -40.72 26.98
C SER A 90 14.53 -40.17 25.55
N ALA A 91 15.49 -40.58 24.73
CA ALA A 91 15.58 -40.19 23.32
C ALA A 91 14.35 -40.62 22.51
N ALA A 92 13.95 -41.90 22.63
CA ALA A 92 12.78 -42.43 21.93
C ALA A 92 11.49 -41.71 22.36
N SER A 93 11.32 -41.42 23.65
CA SER A 93 10.15 -40.70 24.15
C SER A 93 10.08 -39.25 23.67
N ARG A 94 11.22 -38.57 23.46
CA ARG A 94 11.27 -37.21 22.92
C ARG A 94 10.99 -37.17 21.41
N MET A 95 11.51 -38.15 20.67
CA MET A 95 11.28 -38.26 19.23
C MET A 95 9.87 -38.72 18.86
N ASP A 96 9.17 -39.44 19.75
CA ASP A 96 7.80 -39.94 19.52
C ASP A 96 6.71 -38.89 19.86
N SER A 97 7.07 -37.71 20.37
CA SER A 97 6.10 -36.70 20.77
C SER A 97 6.45 -35.27 20.34
N LEU A 98 5.63 -34.71 19.46
CA LEU A 98 5.67 -33.30 19.04
C LEU A 98 5.42 -32.31 20.19
N ALA A 99 4.97 -32.78 21.36
CA ALA A 99 4.72 -31.93 22.52
C ALA A 99 6.00 -31.31 23.10
N TRP A 100 7.15 -31.93 22.88
CA TRP A 100 8.46 -31.40 23.30
C TRP A 100 8.92 -30.19 22.48
N ASP A 101 8.34 -30.00 21.30
CA ASP A 101 8.68 -28.95 20.35
C ASP A 101 7.70 -27.77 20.38
N ASN A 102 6.74 -27.76 21.32
CA ASN A 102 5.51 -26.97 21.20
C ASN A 102 5.71 -25.45 21.05
N SER A 103 6.72 -24.83 21.69
CA SER A 103 6.96 -23.39 21.56
C SER A 103 7.48 -23.00 20.17
N GLU A 104 8.49 -23.69 19.66
CA GLU A 104 9.10 -23.42 18.35
C GLU A 104 8.25 -23.95 17.19
N HIS A 105 7.49 -25.02 17.43
CA HIS A 105 6.56 -25.59 16.47
C HIS A 105 5.46 -24.59 16.07
N ASN A 106 4.94 -23.83 17.03
CA ASN A 106 3.93 -22.81 16.75
C ASN A 106 4.52 -21.64 15.94
N GLU A 107 5.77 -21.25 16.19
CA GLU A 107 6.45 -20.22 15.40
C GLU A 107 6.71 -20.70 13.97
N ARG A 108 7.19 -21.94 13.78
CA ARG A 108 7.33 -22.54 12.44
C ARG A 108 6.02 -22.55 11.68
N ARG A 109 4.92 -22.97 12.32
CA ARG A 109 3.58 -22.96 11.71
C ARG A 109 3.16 -21.55 11.29
N ARG A 110 3.27 -20.58 12.22
CA ARG A 110 2.93 -19.18 11.97
C ARG A 110 3.73 -18.60 10.80
N ARG A 111 5.03 -18.86 10.73
CA ARG A 111 5.91 -18.40 9.64
C ARG A 111 5.56 -19.06 8.31
N GLY A 112 5.28 -20.37 8.32
CA GLY A 112 4.81 -21.08 7.14
C GLY A 112 3.50 -20.50 6.58
N GLU A 113 2.52 -20.24 7.46
CA GLU A 113 1.27 -19.57 7.08
C GLU A 113 1.49 -18.16 6.53
N LEU A 114 2.42 -17.40 7.12
CA LEU A 114 2.76 -16.06 6.64
C LEU A 114 3.44 -16.10 5.25
N VAL A 115 4.31 -17.07 4.99
CA VAL A 115 4.89 -17.27 3.65
C VAL A 115 3.82 -17.61 2.63
N LEU A 116 2.96 -18.60 2.94
CA LEU A 116 1.90 -19.02 2.02
C LEU A 116 0.94 -17.88 1.70
N SER A 117 0.44 -17.17 2.72
CA SER A 117 -0.48 -16.04 2.54
C SER A 117 0.17 -14.87 1.78
N THR A 118 1.43 -14.55 2.07
CA THR A 118 2.17 -13.49 1.37
C THR A 118 2.44 -13.88 -0.09
N LEU A 119 2.86 -15.11 -0.34
CA LEU A 119 3.13 -15.62 -1.68
C LEU A 119 1.85 -15.66 -2.52
N SER A 120 0.75 -16.20 -1.99
CA SER A 120 -0.53 -16.22 -2.69
C SER A 120 -1.00 -14.80 -3.04
N SER A 121 -0.89 -13.85 -2.10
CA SER A 121 -1.25 -12.46 -2.34
C SER A 121 -0.37 -11.82 -3.41
N PHE A 122 0.94 -12.06 -3.35
CA PHE A 122 1.89 -11.53 -4.32
C PHE A 122 1.68 -12.11 -5.72
N MET A 123 1.39 -13.40 -5.85
CA MET A 123 1.13 -14.03 -7.15
C MET A 123 -0.11 -13.44 -7.81
N ARG A 124 -1.19 -13.19 -7.04
CA ARG A 124 -2.41 -12.54 -7.56
C ARG A 124 -2.14 -11.12 -8.07
N ILE A 125 -1.27 -10.36 -7.37
CA ILE A 125 -0.83 -9.02 -7.79
C ILE A 125 0.03 -9.09 -9.05
N LYS A 126 0.89 -10.12 -9.16
CA LYS A 126 1.80 -10.33 -10.29
C LYS A 126 1.06 -10.74 -11.56
N GLU A 127 -0.06 -11.45 -11.42
CA GLU A 127 -0.95 -11.84 -12.53
C GLU A 127 -1.71 -10.66 -13.14
N GLN A 128 -1.81 -9.52 -12.45
CA GLN A 128 -2.49 -8.34 -13.00
C GLN A 128 -1.66 -7.71 -14.13
N ASP A 129 -2.33 -7.17 -15.14
CA ASP A 129 -1.65 -6.49 -16.25
C ASP A 129 -1.03 -5.16 -15.83
N THR A 130 0.04 -4.77 -16.53
CA THR A 130 0.65 -3.45 -16.40
C THR A 130 -0.29 -2.37 -16.87
N ALA A 131 -0.47 -1.35 -16.02
CA ALA A 131 -1.30 -0.20 -16.34
C ALA A 131 -0.90 0.34 -17.71
N THR A 132 -1.89 0.56 -18.58
CA THR A 132 -1.64 1.03 -19.94
C THR A 132 -1.15 2.48 -19.92
N SER A 133 -0.55 2.93 -21.03
CA SER A 133 -0.16 4.33 -21.18
C SER A 133 -1.35 5.29 -21.14
N ILE A 134 -2.54 4.83 -21.55
CA ILE A 134 -3.79 5.59 -21.55
C ILE A 134 -4.27 5.79 -20.12
N GLN A 135 -4.37 4.71 -19.33
CA GLN A 135 -4.78 4.78 -17.92
C GLN A 135 -3.87 5.73 -17.13
N ARG A 136 -2.55 5.60 -17.28
CA ARG A 136 -1.58 6.51 -16.62
C ARG A 136 -1.80 7.96 -17.03
N ARG A 137 -2.06 8.22 -18.31
CA ARG A 137 -2.32 9.58 -18.82
C ARG A 137 -3.59 10.17 -18.20
N ASN A 138 -4.64 9.38 -18.01
CA ASN A 138 -5.88 9.84 -17.41
C ASN A 138 -5.65 10.32 -15.97
N VAL A 139 -4.93 9.55 -15.16
CA VAL A 139 -4.57 9.92 -13.79
C VAL A 139 -3.63 11.14 -13.75
N GLN A 140 -2.61 11.18 -14.62
CA GLN A 140 -1.71 12.34 -14.72
C GLN A 140 -2.47 13.62 -15.11
N ARG A 141 -3.45 13.50 -15.99
CA ARG A 141 -4.29 14.63 -16.39
C ARG A 141 -5.13 15.11 -15.22
N TRP A 142 -5.71 14.20 -14.44
CA TRP A 142 -6.45 14.59 -13.23
C TRP A 142 -5.58 15.39 -12.27
N PHE A 143 -4.33 14.97 -12.02
CA PHE A 143 -3.39 15.74 -11.19
C PHE A 143 -3.03 17.10 -11.78
N ALA A 144 -2.90 17.19 -13.11
CA ALA A 144 -2.63 18.46 -13.79
C ALA A 144 -3.84 19.42 -13.77
N ASP A 145 -5.06 18.89 -13.84
CA ASP A 145 -6.30 19.65 -13.80
C ASP A 145 -6.65 20.10 -12.36
N HIS A 146 -6.07 19.45 -11.33
CA HIS A 146 -6.29 19.74 -9.91
C HIS A 146 -4.97 19.98 -9.16
N ILE A 147 -4.29 21.07 -9.51
CA ILE A 147 -3.02 21.47 -8.90
C ILE A 147 -3.21 21.62 -7.38
N ASN A 148 -2.25 21.13 -6.59
CA ASN A 148 -2.28 21.13 -5.11
C ASN A 148 -3.45 20.36 -4.46
N ALA A 149 -4.21 19.56 -5.19
CA ALA A 149 -5.26 18.72 -4.58
C ALA A 149 -4.66 17.54 -3.79
N VAL A 150 -3.57 16.96 -4.29
CA VAL A 150 -2.82 15.87 -3.65
C VAL A 150 -1.35 16.29 -3.59
N ASP A 151 -0.61 15.86 -2.56
CA ASP A 151 0.78 16.24 -2.40
C ASP A 151 1.66 15.73 -3.56
N GLU A 152 2.66 16.51 -3.99
CA GLU A 152 3.51 16.14 -5.13
C GLU A 152 4.31 14.85 -4.86
N GLU A 153 4.75 14.63 -3.62
CA GLU A 153 5.47 13.40 -3.25
C GLU A 153 4.57 12.17 -3.40
N GLU A 154 3.29 12.30 -3.04
CA GLU A 154 2.30 11.24 -3.18
C GLU A 154 2.04 10.94 -4.65
N GLN A 155 1.92 11.96 -5.51
CA GLN A 155 1.68 11.80 -6.95
C GLN A 155 2.83 11.09 -7.68
N ASN A 156 4.06 11.15 -7.16
CA ASN A 156 5.26 10.62 -7.83
C ASN A 156 5.20 9.11 -8.14
N TYR A 157 4.31 8.37 -7.49
CA TYR A 157 4.08 6.95 -7.79
C TYR A 157 3.73 6.71 -9.27
N ILE A 158 3.04 7.66 -9.92
CA ILE A 158 2.58 7.53 -11.32
C ILE A 158 3.74 7.43 -12.32
N LYS A 159 4.94 7.87 -11.91
CA LYS A 159 6.17 7.80 -12.71
C LYS A 159 6.76 6.38 -12.76
N ARG A 160 6.28 5.45 -11.93
CA ARG A 160 6.78 4.07 -11.82
C ARG A 160 6.13 3.10 -12.82
N VAL A 161 6.32 3.36 -14.11
CA VAL A 161 5.65 2.67 -15.24
C VAL A 161 5.46 1.15 -15.07
N ASN A 162 6.51 0.42 -14.71
CA ASN A 162 6.49 -1.05 -14.61
C ASN A 162 5.93 -1.59 -13.28
N ASP A 163 5.68 -0.72 -12.31
CA ASP A 163 5.20 -1.08 -10.98
C ASP A 163 3.72 -0.75 -10.79
N LEU A 164 3.04 -0.21 -11.81
CA LEU A 164 1.64 0.22 -11.74
C LEU A 164 0.70 -0.86 -12.30
N MET A 165 -0.39 -1.11 -11.58
CA MET A 165 -1.48 -2.02 -11.96
C MET A 165 -2.82 -1.31 -11.90
N THR A 166 -3.77 -1.78 -12.71
CA THR A 166 -5.20 -1.47 -12.60
C THR A 166 -5.91 -2.62 -11.88
N LEU A 167 -7.11 -2.36 -11.35
CA LEU A 167 -8.01 -3.40 -10.83
C LEU A 167 -8.91 -3.99 -11.92
N ALA A 168 -8.93 -3.40 -13.12
CA ALA A 168 -9.70 -3.89 -14.25
C ALA A 168 -9.23 -5.30 -14.63
N ARG A 169 -10.17 -6.24 -14.66
CA ARG A 169 -9.91 -7.61 -15.08
C ARG A 169 -9.81 -7.65 -16.60
N ALA A 170 -8.67 -8.07 -17.14
CA ALA A 170 -8.53 -8.44 -18.55
C ALA A 170 -9.37 -9.69 -18.89
#